data_AF-A0A1V9X232-F1
#
_entry.id   AF-A0A1V9X232-F1
#
_cell.length_a   1.000
_cell.length_b   1.000
_cell.length_c   1.000
_cell.angle_alpha   90.00
_cell.angle_beta   90.00
_cell.angle_gamma   90.00
#
_symmetry.space_group_name_H-M   'P 1'
#
loop_
_entity.id
_entity.type
_entity.pdbx_description
1 polymer ?
#
loop_
_entity_poly.entity_id
_entity_poly.type
_entity_poly.pdbx_seq_one_letter_code
_entity_poly.pdbx_strand_id
1 'polypeptide(L)'
;RDWGRCLDDEPLAHNFTFPVLPPGAMYDADHQCRLQYGAEAKYCNGIEEVCQTLWCRLDNKCVTKMEPAAEGTVCDKNKWCYLGNCTEMGDRPEAIDGEWGPWSAWGECSRTCGGGVMHAERHCDNPAPAHGGRYCIGERKRYRMCNTEECPEGTPSFRAEQCSSFNNLPYK
;
A
#
# COMPACT_ATOMS: atom_id res chain seq x y z
N ARG A 1 8.77 -15.67 -5.63
CA ARG A 1 9.00 -14.23 -5.34
C ARG A 1 8.08 -13.92 -4.15
N ASP A 2 8.63 -14.04 -2.94
CA ASP A 2 7.95 -14.28 -1.64
C ASP A 2 8.47 -13.29 -0.57
N TRP A 3 8.62 -12.03 -0.96
CA TRP A 3 9.42 -11.04 -0.22
C TRP A 3 8.78 -10.54 1.09
N GLY A 4 7.59 -11.04 1.45
CA GLY A 4 6.83 -10.64 2.64
C GLY A 4 6.87 -11.62 3.81
N ARG A 5 7.53 -12.78 3.67
CA ARG A 5 7.49 -13.84 4.72
C ARG A 5 8.04 -13.42 6.08
N CYS A 6 8.89 -12.39 6.12
CA CYS A 6 9.40 -11.82 7.37
C CYS A 6 8.41 -10.90 8.10
N LEU A 7 7.20 -10.74 7.56
CA LEU A 7 6.09 -10.02 8.21
C LEU A 7 4.96 -10.97 8.62
N ASP A 8 5.12 -12.28 8.37
CA ASP A 8 4.10 -13.28 8.68
C ASP A 8 4.17 -13.72 10.16
N ASP A 9 5.30 -13.53 10.84
CA ASP A 9 5.45 -13.82 12.25
C ASP A 9 4.84 -12.72 13.13
N GLU A 10 4.15 -13.14 14.20
CA GLU A 10 3.64 -12.20 15.20
C GLU A 10 4.81 -11.51 15.91
N PRO A 11 4.76 -10.18 16.08
CA PRO A 11 5.81 -9.46 16.78
C PRO A 11 5.94 -9.96 18.22
N LEU A 12 7.17 -10.17 18.66
CA LEU A 12 7.48 -10.51 20.05
C LEU A 12 6.90 -9.44 20.99
N ALA A 13 6.46 -9.88 22.17
CA ALA A 13 5.91 -8.98 23.18
C ALA A 13 6.85 -7.80 23.45
N HIS A 14 6.38 -6.59 23.14
CA HIS A 14 7.10 -5.34 23.37
C HIS A 14 6.37 -4.47 24.40
N ASN A 15 7.12 -3.60 25.09
CA ASN A 15 6.57 -2.64 26.05
C ASN A 15 6.16 -1.30 25.41
N PHE A 16 5.99 -1.26 24.09
CA PHE A 16 5.59 -0.03 23.40
C PHE A 16 4.07 0.09 23.38
N THR A 17 3.54 1.14 24.00
CA THR A 17 2.13 1.49 23.94
C THR A 17 1.90 2.48 22.82
N PHE A 18 1.14 2.07 21.79
CA PHE A 18 0.73 2.99 20.75
C PHE A 18 -0.16 4.11 21.33
N PRO A 19 0.01 5.37 20.89
CA PRO A 19 -0.90 6.44 21.28
C PRO A 19 -2.32 6.07 20.90
N VAL A 20 -3.24 6.18 21.85
CA VAL A 20 -4.66 5.90 21.62
C VAL A 20 -5.30 6.98 20.73
N LEU A 21 -4.75 8.19 20.77
CA LEU A 21 -5.23 9.33 20.00
C LEU A 21 -4.59 9.39 18.61
N PRO A 22 -5.36 9.77 17.58
CA PRO A 22 -4.83 9.99 16.24
C PRO A 22 -3.87 11.20 16.24
N PRO A 23 -2.93 11.29 15.29
CA PRO A 23 -1.91 12.35 15.31
C PRO A 23 -2.50 13.78 15.31
N GLY A 24 -3.56 14.04 14.56
CA GLY A 24 -4.24 15.34 14.49
C GLY A 24 -5.01 15.73 15.75
N ALA A 25 -5.31 14.77 16.65
CA ALA A 25 -5.83 15.07 17.98
C ALA A 25 -4.71 15.43 18.97
N MET A 26 -3.47 15.00 18.71
CA MET A 26 -2.29 15.38 19.49
C MET A 26 -1.64 16.67 18.97
N TYR A 27 -1.73 16.89 17.65
CA TYR A 27 -1.11 18.00 16.93
C TYR A 27 -2.16 18.69 16.07
N ASP A 28 -2.74 19.78 16.56
CA ASP A 28 -3.73 20.57 15.83
C ASP A 28 -3.16 21.19 14.53
N ALA A 29 -4.03 21.80 13.71
CA ALA A 29 -3.63 22.39 12.42
C ALA A 29 -2.54 23.47 12.58
N ASP A 30 -2.60 24.28 13.63
CA ASP A 30 -1.58 25.27 13.93
C ASP A 30 -0.23 24.61 14.27
N HIS A 31 -0.23 23.53 15.04
CA HIS A 31 0.96 22.76 15.37
C HIS A 31 1.58 22.13 14.12
N GLN A 32 0.76 21.54 13.26
CA GLN A 32 1.22 20.97 12.00
C GLN A 32 1.85 22.04 11.09
N CYS A 33 1.26 23.24 11.04
CA CYS A 33 1.87 24.37 10.33
C CYS A 33 3.24 24.75 10.90
N ARG A 34 3.40 24.76 12.23
CA ARG A 34 4.69 25.02 12.86
C ARG A 34 5.75 23.98 12.54
N LEU A 35 5.36 22.72 12.43
CA LEU A 35 6.27 21.63 12.03
C LEU A 35 6.71 21.77 10.56
N GLN A 36 5.83 22.23 9.68
CA GLN A 36 6.15 22.35 8.25
C GLN A 36 6.94 23.60 7.87
N TYR A 37 6.67 24.72 8.55
CA TYR A 37 7.11 26.06 8.13
C TYR A 37 7.80 26.88 9.24
N GLY A 38 7.91 26.36 10.46
CA GLY A 38 8.58 27.01 11.58
C GLY A 38 7.63 27.62 12.61
N ALA A 39 8.16 28.04 13.75
CA ALA A 39 7.40 28.36 14.97
C ALA A 39 6.32 29.44 14.81
N GLU A 40 6.47 30.37 13.85
CA GLU A 40 5.53 31.48 13.62
C GLU A 40 4.36 31.10 12.69
N ALA A 41 4.43 29.95 12.03
CA ALA A 41 3.39 29.51 11.11
C ALA A 41 2.10 29.15 11.86
N LYS A 42 0.96 29.54 11.29
CA LYS A 42 -0.38 29.28 11.83
C LYS A 42 -1.29 28.70 10.78
N TYR A 43 -2.37 28.04 11.18
CA TYR A 43 -3.39 27.58 10.26
C TYR A 43 -4.04 28.78 9.54
N CYS A 44 -4.27 28.63 8.24
CA CYS A 44 -4.96 29.61 7.42
C CYS A 44 -6.49 29.42 7.50
N ASN A 45 -7.15 30.26 8.29
CA ASN A 45 -8.61 30.23 8.43
C ASN A 45 -9.32 30.59 7.11
N GLY A 46 -10.49 29.98 6.87
CA GLY A 46 -11.35 30.29 5.73
C GLY A 46 -11.15 29.40 4.50
N ILE A 47 -10.37 28.31 4.63
CA ILE A 47 -10.25 27.28 3.62
C ILE A 47 -10.91 26.00 4.16
N GLU A 48 -12.09 25.67 3.62
CA GLU A 48 -12.99 24.59 4.11
C GLU A 48 -12.49 23.16 3.82
N GLU A 49 -11.22 22.99 3.48
CA GLU A 49 -10.65 21.71 3.03
C GLU A 49 -9.38 21.30 3.81
N VAL A 50 -9.30 21.64 5.10
CA VAL A 50 -8.13 21.32 5.94
C VAL A 50 -7.75 19.82 5.92
N CYS A 51 -8.73 18.94 5.78
CA CYS A 51 -8.50 17.49 5.71
C CYS A 51 -7.91 17.00 4.38
N GLN A 52 -8.05 17.78 3.29
CA GLN A 52 -7.47 17.44 1.99
C GLN A 52 -6.14 18.16 1.78
N THR A 53 -6.06 19.42 2.23
CA THR A 53 -4.86 20.25 2.11
C THR A 53 -4.72 21.16 3.33
N LEU A 54 -3.63 21.01 4.06
CA LEU A 54 -3.25 21.91 5.14
C LEU A 54 -2.68 23.21 4.54
N TRP A 55 -3.37 24.31 4.79
CA TRP A 55 -2.91 25.65 4.44
C TRP A 55 -2.41 26.39 5.66
N CYS A 56 -1.20 26.93 5.54
CA CYS A 56 -0.50 27.62 6.62
C CYS A 56 -0.25 29.07 6.24
N ARG A 57 -0.50 29.98 7.16
CA ARG A 57 -0.21 31.39 7.03
C ARG A 57 1.21 31.68 7.50
N LEU A 58 2.01 32.24 6.61
CA LEU A 58 3.27 32.91 6.92
C LEU A 58 3.04 34.40 6.64
N ASP A 59 3.18 35.22 7.68
CA ASP A 59 2.79 36.63 7.68
C ASP A 59 1.30 36.81 7.28
N ASN A 60 1.05 37.20 6.04
CA ASN A 60 -0.28 37.42 5.46
C ASN A 60 -0.57 36.56 4.22
N LYS A 61 0.30 35.59 3.92
CA LYS A 61 0.14 34.72 2.75
C LYS A 61 -0.13 33.29 3.21
N CYS A 62 -1.15 32.67 2.64
CA CYS A 62 -1.39 31.25 2.83
C CYS A 62 -0.57 30.45 1.82
N VAL A 63 0.18 29.47 2.33
CA VAL A 63 1.06 28.56 1.59
C VAL A 63 0.73 27.12 1.99
N THR A 64 1.04 26.17 1.12
CA THR A 64 0.81 24.74 1.38
C THR A 64 1.88 23.89 0.69
N LYS A 65 2.11 22.67 1.21
CA LYS A 65 2.90 21.61 0.58
C LYS A 65 2.03 20.61 -0.19
N MET A 66 0.72 20.86 -0.32
CA MET A 66 -0.28 19.92 -0.89
C MET A 66 -0.40 18.61 -0.09
N GLU A 67 -0.13 18.67 1.21
CA GLU A 67 -0.31 17.56 2.14
C GLU A 67 -1.60 17.80 2.95
N PRO A 68 -2.39 16.75 3.23
CA PRO A 68 -3.57 16.85 4.09
C PRO A 68 -3.17 17.13 5.54
N ALA A 69 -4.09 17.72 6.32
CA ALA A 69 -3.92 17.72 7.77
C ALA A 69 -3.97 16.29 8.31
N ALA A 70 -3.23 16.05 9.40
CA ALA A 70 -3.15 14.75 10.02
C ALA A 70 -4.53 14.23 10.44
N GLU A 71 -4.74 12.92 10.37
CA GLU A 71 -5.99 12.31 10.81
C GLU A 71 -6.28 12.69 12.27
N GLY A 72 -7.52 13.06 12.54
CA GLY A 72 -8.04 13.56 13.79
C GLY A 72 -7.90 15.07 14.03
N THR A 73 -7.37 15.82 13.06
CA THR A 73 -7.40 17.29 13.12
C THR A 73 -8.85 17.78 13.12
N VAL A 74 -9.19 18.70 14.01
CA VAL A 74 -10.52 19.31 14.03
C VAL A 74 -10.72 20.15 12.77
N CYS A 75 -11.80 19.87 12.03
CA CYS A 75 -12.13 20.56 10.78
C CYS A 75 -13.39 21.42 10.87
N ASP A 76 -14.31 21.06 11.78
CA ASP A 76 -15.53 21.82 12.07
C ASP A 76 -16.04 21.43 13.48
N LYS A 77 -17.11 22.06 13.95
CA LYS A 77 -17.75 21.75 15.22
C LYS A 77 -18.19 20.28 15.26
N ASN A 78 -17.65 19.54 16.22
CA ASN A 78 -17.85 18.08 16.38
C ASN A 78 -17.41 17.25 15.18
N LYS A 79 -16.53 17.78 14.31
CA LYS A 79 -15.98 17.05 13.16
C LYS A 79 -14.46 17.03 13.16
N TRP A 80 -13.91 15.97 12.61
CA TRP A 80 -12.48 15.68 12.55
C TRP A 80 -12.08 15.09 11.20
N CYS A 81 -10.81 15.24 10.83
CA CYS A 81 -10.27 14.71 9.59
C CYS A 81 -10.07 13.19 9.68
N TYR A 82 -10.67 12.44 8.76
CA TYR A 82 -10.52 11.00 8.68
C TYR A 82 -10.45 10.58 7.21
N LEU A 83 -9.39 9.88 6.80
CA LEU A 83 -9.13 9.51 5.40
C LEU A 83 -9.33 10.68 4.40
N GLY A 84 -8.90 11.88 4.79
CA GLY A 84 -8.99 13.08 3.95
C GLY A 84 -10.33 13.82 3.99
N ASN A 85 -11.34 13.31 4.70
CA ASN A 85 -12.68 13.91 4.80
C ASN A 85 -12.95 14.51 6.18
N CYS A 86 -13.79 15.54 6.24
CA CYS A 86 -14.28 16.11 7.50
C CYS A 86 -15.54 15.36 7.95
N THR A 87 -15.39 14.44 8.91
CA THR A 87 -16.44 13.51 9.37
C THR A 87 -16.87 13.81 10.80
N GLU A 88 -18.04 13.33 11.24
CA GLU A 88 -18.47 13.50 12.64
C GLU A 88 -17.55 12.74 13.60
N MET A 89 -17.25 13.35 14.73
CA MET A 89 -16.44 12.73 15.79
C MET A 89 -17.19 11.53 16.38
N GLY A 90 -16.59 10.34 16.25
CA GLY A 90 -17.18 9.08 16.72
C GLY A 90 -17.44 8.06 15.60
N ASP A 91 -17.50 8.50 14.34
CA ASP A 91 -17.75 7.65 13.17
C ASP A 91 -16.47 7.00 12.63
N ARG A 92 -15.59 6.45 13.50
CA ARG A 92 -14.49 5.62 12.99
C ARG A 92 -15.08 4.28 12.54
N PRO A 93 -15.11 3.97 11.23
CA PRO A 93 -15.61 2.69 10.77
C PRO A 93 -14.73 1.57 11.35
N GLU A 94 -15.34 0.42 11.64
CA GLU A 94 -14.57 -0.75 12.06
C GLU A 94 -13.56 -1.11 10.98
N ALA A 95 -12.38 -1.55 11.43
CA ALA A 95 -11.34 -2.03 10.54
C ALA A 95 -11.87 -3.25 9.78
N ILE A 96 -11.76 -3.24 8.45
CA ILE A 96 -12.12 -4.36 7.60
C ILE A 96 -10.82 -5.05 7.22
N ASP A 97 -10.56 -6.20 7.84
CA ASP A 97 -9.44 -7.05 7.45
C ASP A 97 -9.69 -7.62 6.04
N GLY A 98 -8.64 -7.63 5.22
CA GLY A 98 -8.72 -8.15 3.86
C GLY A 98 -8.79 -9.66 3.84
N GLU A 99 -9.62 -10.21 2.94
CA GLU A 99 -9.63 -11.64 2.66
C GLU A 99 -9.33 -11.94 1.18
N TRP A 100 -8.75 -13.11 0.98
CA TRP A 100 -8.34 -13.56 -0.34
C TRP A 100 -9.56 -13.84 -1.22
N GLY A 101 -9.59 -13.20 -2.38
CA GLY A 101 -10.44 -13.61 -3.49
C GLY A 101 -10.07 -14.99 -4.03
N PRO A 102 -10.88 -15.52 -4.96
CA PRO A 102 -10.62 -16.82 -5.57
C PRO A 102 -9.30 -16.79 -6.35
N TRP A 103 -8.67 -17.97 -6.45
CA TRP A 103 -7.55 -18.14 -7.37
C TRP A 103 -8.01 -17.95 -8.82
N SER A 104 -7.19 -17.27 -9.60
CA SER A 104 -7.30 -17.23 -11.05
C SER A 104 -7.22 -18.65 -11.62
N ALA A 105 -7.68 -18.79 -12.87
CA ALA A 105 -7.28 -19.93 -13.67
C ALA A 105 -5.74 -20.00 -13.73
N TRP A 106 -5.22 -21.21 -13.91
CA TRP A 106 -3.81 -21.39 -14.19
C TRP A 106 -3.48 -20.71 -15.52
N GLY A 107 -2.42 -19.89 -15.51
CA GLY A 107 -1.87 -19.31 -16.72
C GLY A 107 -1.27 -20.36 -17.65
N GLU A 108 -0.83 -19.90 -18.81
CA GLU A 108 -0.19 -20.77 -19.79
C GLU A 108 1.11 -21.37 -19.24
N CYS A 109 1.44 -22.58 -19.70
CA CYS A 109 2.70 -23.21 -19.35
C CYS A 109 3.86 -22.45 -20.00
N SER A 110 4.90 -22.13 -19.24
CA SER A 110 6.06 -21.40 -19.76
C SER A 110 6.84 -22.16 -20.84
N ARG A 111 6.60 -23.46 -21.01
CA ARG A 111 7.28 -24.34 -21.98
C ARG A 111 6.29 -25.36 -22.52
N THR A 112 6.54 -25.85 -23.73
CA THR A 112 5.73 -26.90 -24.36
C THR A 112 6.27 -28.32 -24.12
N CYS A 113 7.52 -28.46 -23.68
CA CYS A 113 8.18 -29.72 -23.33
C CYS A 113 9.30 -29.48 -22.30
N GLY A 114 9.84 -30.57 -21.76
CA GLY A 114 11.03 -30.60 -20.89
C GLY A 114 10.82 -29.96 -19.53
N GLY A 115 9.57 -29.80 -19.09
CA GLY A 115 9.18 -29.20 -17.82
C GLY A 115 9.15 -27.67 -17.86
N GLY A 116 7.94 -27.10 -17.94
CA GLY A 116 7.64 -25.68 -17.74
C GLY A 116 6.99 -25.41 -16.38
N VAL A 117 6.70 -24.14 -16.13
CA VAL A 117 5.99 -23.67 -14.94
C VAL A 117 4.77 -22.87 -15.39
N MET A 118 3.62 -23.17 -14.79
CA MET A 118 2.45 -22.30 -14.85
C MET A 118 2.13 -21.77 -13.46
N HIS A 119 1.43 -20.65 -13.41
CA HIS A 119 1.10 -19.98 -12.16
C HIS A 119 -0.37 -19.59 -12.10
N ALA A 120 -0.90 -19.47 -10.89
CA ALA A 120 -2.20 -18.87 -10.62
C ALA A 120 -2.01 -17.79 -9.56
N GLU A 121 -2.80 -16.73 -9.63
CA GLU A 121 -2.73 -15.57 -8.74
C GLU A 121 -4.09 -15.33 -8.09
N ARG A 122 -4.09 -14.66 -6.95
CA ARG A 122 -5.32 -14.18 -6.30
C ARG A 122 -5.10 -12.78 -5.76
N HIS A 123 -6.19 -12.05 -5.58
CA HIS A 123 -6.18 -10.68 -5.06
C HIS A 123 -6.77 -10.65 -3.65
N CYS A 124 -6.39 -9.63 -2.88
CA CYS A 124 -6.88 -9.40 -1.53
C CYS A 124 -8.05 -8.41 -1.61
N ASP A 125 -9.19 -8.89 -2.10
CA ASP A 125 -10.32 -8.07 -2.55
C ASP A 125 -11.69 -8.63 -2.15
N ASN A 126 -11.75 -9.67 -1.30
CA ASN A 126 -13.01 -10.34 -0.95
C ASN A 126 -13.22 -10.52 0.56
N PRO A 127 -13.23 -9.47 1.40
CA PRO A 127 -13.24 -8.04 1.03
C PRO A 127 -11.84 -7.44 0.90
N ALA A 128 -11.74 -6.26 0.30
CA ALA A 128 -10.52 -5.47 0.31
C ALA A 128 -10.28 -4.86 1.71
N PRO A 129 -9.03 -4.80 2.18
CA PRO A 129 -8.73 -4.22 3.48
C PRO A 129 -9.05 -2.73 3.51
N ALA A 130 -9.74 -2.26 4.54
CA ALA A 130 -10.16 -0.87 4.69
C ALA A 130 -10.09 -0.41 6.15
N HIS A 131 -10.10 0.90 6.37
CA HIS A 131 -10.15 1.52 7.71
C HIS A 131 -9.04 1.09 8.67
N GLY A 132 -7.86 0.75 8.12
CA GLY A 132 -6.72 0.26 8.88
C GLY A 132 -6.75 -1.24 9.17
N GLY A 133 -7.62 -2.00 8.50
CA GLY A 133 -7.62 -3.46 8.55
C GLY A 133 -6.37 -4.06 7.90
N ARG A 134 -6.05 -5.28 8.32
CA ARG A 134 -4.85 -6.01 7.91
C ARG A 134 -4.95 -6.47 6.47
N TYR A 135 -3.82 -6.45 5.77
CA TYR A 135 -3.73 -7.09 4.46
C TYR A 135 -3.80 -8.62 4.58
N CYS A 136 -4.24 -9.30 3.52
CA CYS A 136 -4.36 -10.75 3.50
C CYS A 136 -3.02 -11.45 3.74
N ILE A 137 -3.00 -12.40 4.67
CA ILE A 137 -1.82 -13.20 5.01
C ILE A 137 -1.76 -14.45 4.13
N GLY A 138 -0.57 -14.78 3.62
CA GLY A 138 -0.31 -15.99 2.83
C GLY A 138 -0.01 -15.76 1.34
N GLU A 139 -0.04 -16.83 0.55
CA GLU A 139 0.46 -16.80 -0.83
C GLU A 139 -0.45 -16.02 -1.77
N ARG A 140 0.08 -14.99 -2.46
CA ARG A 140 -0.62 -14.29 -3.54
C ARG A 140 -0.56 -15.05 -4.88
N LYS A 141 0.47 -15.87 -5.05
CA LYS A 141 0.80 -16.55 -6.31
C LYS A 141 1.27 -17.97 -6.03
N ARG A 142 0.65 -18.95 -6.68
CA ARG A 142 1.04 -20.36 -6.61
C ARG A 142 1.55 -20.84 -7.96
N TYR A 143 2.39 -21.86 -7.94
CA TYR A 143 3.08 -22.40 -9.11
C TYR A 143 2.89 -23.91 -9.19
N ARG A 144 2.88 -24.45 -10.41
CA ARG A 144 2.98 -25.90 -10.65
C ARG A 144 3.77 -26.19 -11.91
N MET A 145 4.39 -27.36 -11.96
CA MET A 145 5.04 -27.87 -13.16
C MET A 145 4.01 -28.28 -14.22
N CYS A 146 4.40 -28.18 -15.48
CA CYS A 146 3.58 -28.54 -16.63
C CYS A 146 4.47 -29.00 -17.78
N ASN A 147 3.90 -29.76 -18.74
CA ASN A 147 4.60 -30.24 -19.93
C ASN A 147 5.96 -30.90 -19.61
N THR A 148 5.93 -31.88 -18.71
CA THR A 148 7.11 -32.58 -18.17
C THR A 148 7.70 -33.61 -19.12
N GLU A 149 7.01 -33.94 -20.21
CA GLU A 149 7.48 -34.83 -21.26
C GLU A 149 8.80 -34.32 -21.87
N GLU A 150 9.69 -35.23 -22.22
CA GLU A 150 10.98 -34.87 -22.82
C GLU A 150 10.79 -34.09 -24.13
N CYS A 151 11.70 -33.15 -24.38
CA CYS A 151 11.70 -32.42 -25.65
C CYS A 151 12.22 -33.31 -26.79
N PRO A 152 11.76 -33.08 -28.03
CA PRO A 152 12.29 -33.79 -29.20
C PRO A 152 13.81 -33.67 -29.32
N GLU A 153 14.46 -34.72 -29.83
CA GLU A 153 15.89 -34.70 -30.08
C GLU A 153 16.29 -33.54 -31.02
N GLY A 154 17.41 -32.89 -30.72
CA GLY A 154 17.91 -31.74 -31.48
C GLY A 154 17.29 -30.39 -31.10
N THR A 155 16.37 -30.35 -30.13
CA THR A 155 15.88 -29.07 -29.59
C THR A 155 16.97 -28.37 -28.76
N PRO A 156 17.15 -27.04 -28.91
CA PRO A 156 18.08 -26.29 -28.08
C PRO A 156 17.61 -26.30 -26.62
N SER A 157 18.56 -26.29 -25.68
CA SER A 157 18.21 -26.17 -24.26
C SER A 157 17.44 -24.87 -24.00
N PHE A 158 16.52 -24.88 -23.04
CA PHE A 158 15.76 -23.67 -22.68
C PHE A 158 16.65 -22.47 -22.34
N ARG A 159 17.80 -22.73 -21.69
CA ARG A 159 18.81 -21.69 -21.43
C ARG A 159 19.39 -21.11 -22.73
N ALA A 160 19.69 -21.95 -23.71
CA ALA A 160 20.19 -21.51 -25.01
C ALA A 160 19.15 -20.67 -25.78
N GLU A 161 17.87 -21.07 -25.74
CA GLU A 161 16.76 -20.29 -26.30
C GLU A 161 16.67 -18.90 -25.65
N GLN A 162 16.71 -18.83 -24.32
CA GLN A 162 16.69 -17.57 -23.58
C GLN A 162 17.90 -16.68 -23.87
N CYS A 163 19.10 -17.26 -24.05
CA CYS A 163 20.27 -16.50 -24.47
C CYS A 163 20.13 -15.98 -25.92
N SER A 164 19.50 -16.76 -26.80
CA SER A 164 19.37 -16.41 -28.21
C SER A 164 18.56 -15.14 -28.46
N SER A 165 17.63 -14.80 -27.56
CA SER A 165 16.87 -13.54 -27.63
C SER A 165 17.76 -12.30 -27.50
N PHE A 166 18.98 -12.46 -26.99
CA PHE A 166 19.96 -11.38 -26.84
C PHE A 166 21.06 -11.40 -27.91
N ASN A 167 21.02 -12.32 -28.88
CA ASN A 167 22.07 -12.43 -29.91
C ASN A 167 22.24 -11.17 -30.76
N ASN A 168 21.16 -10.40 -30.93
CA ASN A 168 21.18 -9.15 -31.70
C ASN A 168 21.46 -7.91 -30.85
N LEU A 169 21.69 -8.08 -29.54
CA LEU A 169 21.97 -6.98 -28.63
C LEU A 169 23.49 -6.89 -28.43
N PRO A 170 24.14 -5.81 -28.92
CA PRO A 170 25.57 -5.63 -28.71
C PRO A 170 25.84 -5.46 -27.21
N TYR A 171 26.88 -6.13 -26.74
CA TYR A 171 27.38 -5.95 -25.37
C TYR A 171 27.83 -4.50 -25.18
N LYS A 172 27.32 -3.83 -24.14
CA LYS A 172 27.70 -2.46 -23.76
C LYS A 172 28.68 -2.49 -22.60
#